data_AF-A0A2N2YNP0-F1
#
_entry.id   AF-A0A2N2YNP0-F1
#
_cell.length_a   1.000
_cell.length_b   1.000
_cell.length_c   1.000
_cell.angle_alpha   90.00
_cell.angle_beta   90.00
_cell.angle_gamma   90.00
#
_symmetry.space_group_name_H-M   'P 1'
#
loop_
_entity.id
_entity.type
_entity.pdbx_description
1 polymer ?
#
loop_
_entity_poly.entity_id
_entity_poly.type
_entity_poly.pdbx_seq_one_letter_code
_entity_poly.pdbx_strand_id
1 'polypeptide(L)'
;MEVTRDHILSLTVENESDIGVCRRKGVSLAKQIGFNEVKSEEIAILISELVTNVLKHGGGAGRIVICQIEDKEKRKAIEIWCCDSGTGITDFHKSLQDGITGKNSLGIGLGTIRRFSDEMEINPVSSSAFKELYFSGSYDYKHCIRTLKWVPIKSWVGINKKLVVGAASRCYPGEQLNGDAFLVNNLSAHVCITAVIDGLGHGKEANLAAELVKENILLKSDLPPDSLLNYIHNAVKGTRGAVIGLARINTETNRLSFSGIGNIEGFILTKVEKKTLLSFGGIIGHNMRTPRVFESDFEPGDTLCMYSDGITSRWRAENFNWNEPPQKNAELILSTHSRLNDDATILIIRYT
;
A
#
# COMPACT_ATOMS: atom_id res chain seq x y z
N MET A 1 9.38 -0.83 -26.07
CA MET A 1 8.14 -1.58 -25.79
C MET A 1 7.06 -0.92 -26.62
N GLU A 2 6.44 -1.62 -27.58
CA GLU A 2 5.23 -1.07 -28.22
C GLU A 2 4.13 -1.03 -27.16
N VAL A 3 3.69 0.17 -26.83
CA VAL A 3 2.60 0.43 -25.89
C VAL A 3 1.57 1.27 -26.62
N THR A 4 0.31 0.86 -26.55
CA THR A 4 -0.80 1.62 -27.10
C THR A 4 -1.26 2.65 -26.09
N ARG A 5 -1.46 3.89 -26.54
CA ARG A 5 -1.96 5.01 -25.73
C ARG A 5 -3.38 5.33 -26.15
N ASP A 6 -4.30 5.25 -25.20
CA ASP A 6 -5.72 5.52 -25.41
C ASP A 6 -6.25 6.49 -24.34
N HIS A 7 -7.48 6.97 -24.52
CA HIS A 7 -8.18 7.87 -23.57
C HIS A 7 -7.30 9.07 -23.13
N ILE A 8 -6.69 9.74 -24.11
CA ILE A 8 -5.71 10.79 -23.88
C ILE A 8 -6.40 12.10 -23.50
N LEU A 9 -6.03 12.65 -22.36
CA LEU A 9 -6.45 13.94 -21.84
C LEU A 9 -5.26 14.89 -21.87
N SER A 10 -5.36 16.01 -22.59
CA SER A 10 -4.34 17.06 -22.61
C SER A 10 -4.92 18.34 -22.01
N LEU A 11 -4.27 18.87 -20.98
CA LEU A 11 -4.74 20.03 -20.20
C LEU A 11 -3.61 21.03 -20.03
N THR A 12 -3.91 22.31 -20.22
CA THR A 12 -3.01 23.41 -19.84
C THR A 12 -3.02 23.61 -18.33
N VAL A 13 -1.90 24.10 -17.81
CA VAL A 13 -1.70 24.46 -16.41
C VAL A 13 -1.20 25.88 -16.37
N GLU A 14 -2.00 26.80 -15.87
CA GLU A 14 -1.67 28.24 -15.85
C GLU A 14 -2.03 28.89 -14.51
N ASN A 15 -2.92 28.27 -13.73
CA ASN A 15 -3.37 28.81 -12.44
C ASN A 15 -3.69 27.69 -11.43
N GLU A 16 -3.85 28.06 -10.16
CA GLU A 16 -4.08 27.09 -9.06
C GLU A 16 -5.38 26.29 -9.22
N SER A 17 -6.40 26.82 -9.90
CA SER A 17 -7.66 26.10 -10.09
C SER A 17 -7.50 24.88 -11.02
N ASP A 18 -6.47 24.88 -11.88
CA ASP A 18 -6.15 23.78 -12.79
C ASP A 18 -5.71 22.53 -12.03
N ILE A 19 -5.16 22.67 -10.82
CA ILE A 19 -4.84 21.53 -9.93
C ILE A 19 -6.10 20.68 -9.70
N GLY A 20 -7.21 21.33 -9.35
CA GLY A 20 -8.47 20.66 -9.10
C GLY A 20 -9.06 20.01 -10.36
N VAL A 21 -8.93 20.67 -11.51
CA VAL A 21 -9.43 20.15 -12.81
C VAL A 21 -8.64 18.91 -13.23
N CYS A 22 -7.32 19.00 -13.23
CA CYS A 22 -6.43 17.90 -13.61
C CYS A 22 -6.62 16.69 -12.69
N ARG A 23 -6.70 16.94 -11.36
CA ARG A 23 -6.94 15.90 -10.36
C ARG A 23 -8.25 15.15 -10.63
N ARG A 24 -9.38 15.86 -10.79
CA ARG A 24 -10.69 15.23 -11.03
C ARG A 24 -10.69 14.40 -12.32
N LYS A 25 -10.11 14.94 -13.40
CA LYS A 25 -10.05 14.24 -14.69
C LYS A 25 -9.17 12.98 -14.63
N GLY A 26 -8.00 13.07 -13.99
CA GLY A 26 -7.12 11.91 -13.81
C GLY A 26 -7.72 10.83 -12.92
N VAL A 27 -8.37 11.20 -11.82
CA VAL A 27 -9.10 10.25 -10.95
C VAL A 27 -10.24 9.56 -11.71
N SER A 28 -10.99 10.31 -12.52
CA SER A 28 -12.07 9.75 -13.33
C SER A 28 -11.53 8.70 -14.31
N LEU A 29 -10.42 9.00 -15.00
CA LEU A 29 -9.78 8.04 -15.91
C LEU A 29 -9.24 6.83 -15.14
N ALA A 30 -8.59 7.04 -13.99
CA ALA A 30 -8.07 5.96 -13.15
C ALA A 30 -9.17 4.95 -12.77
N LYS A 31 -10.32 5.46 -12.28
CA LYS A 31 -11.48 4.62 -11.95
C LYS A 31 -12.01 3.88 -13.18
N GLN A 32 -12.08 4.55 -14.33
CA GLN A 32 -12.55 3.96 -15.58
C GLN A 32 -11.68 2.78 -16.04
N ILE A 33 -10.36 2.84 -15.84
CA ILE A 33 -9.43 1.79 -16.30
C ILE A 33 -9.19 0.68 -15.27
N GLY A 34 -9.81 0.77 -14.09
CA GLY A 34 -9.85 -0.32 -13.10
C GLY A 34 -9.06 -0.09 -11.81
N PHE A 35 -8.58 1.12 -11.54
CA PHE A 35 -8.01 1.43 -10.24
C PHE A 35 -9.09 1.43 -9.14
N ASN A 36 -8.75 0.90 -7.96
CA ASN A 36 -9.61 0.99 -6.78
C ASN A 36 -9.61 2.41 -6.21
N GLU A 37 -10.39 2.64 -5.14
CA GLU A 37 -10.51 3.97 -4.52
C GLU A 37 -9.18 4.47 -3.95
N VAL A 38 -8.44 3.61 -3.24
CA VAL A 38 -7.13 3.95 -2.66
C VAL A 38 -6.14 4.38 -3.73
N LYS A 39 -5.94 3.57 -4.78
CA LYS A 39 -5.05 3.91 -5.90
C LYS A 39 -5.51 5.11 -6.70
N SER A 40 -6.82 5.34 -6.79
CA SER A 40 -7.35 6.55 -7.42
C SER A 40 -6.98 7.80 -6.62
N GLU A 41 -7.00 7.74 -5.29
CA GLU A 41 -6.53 8.83 -4.42
C GLU A 41 -5.01 9.04 -4.50
N GLU A 42 -4.22 7.96 -4.60
CA GLU A 42 -2.77 8.09 -4.88
C GLU A 42 -2.49 8.84 -6.18
N ILE A 43 -3.24 8.53 -7.24
CA ILE A 43 -3.17 9.26 -8.52
C ILE A 43 -3.60 10.71 -8.35
N ALA A 44 -4.59 10.98 -7.50
CA ALA A 44 -5.04 12.33 -7.19
C ALA A 44 -3.92 13.17 -6.56
N ILE A 45 -3.19 12.59 -5.60
CA ILE A 45 -2.05 13.23 -4.94
C ILE A 45 -0.91 13.42 -5.95
N LEU A 46 -0.56 12.37 -6.70
CA LEU A 46 0.46 12.40 -7.75
C LEU A 46 0.25 13.56 -8.74
N ILE A 47 -0.97 13.70 -9.27
CA ILE A 47 -1.33 14.79 -10.19
C ILE A 47 -1.24 16.15 -9.50
N SER A 48 -1.71 16.24 -8.25
CA SER A 48 -1.68 17.51 -7.51
C SER A 48 -0.25 18.00 -7.30
N GLU A 49 0.68 17.09 -6.95
CA GLU A 49 2.09 17.42 -6.79
C GLU A 49 2.76 17.80 -8.13
N LEU A 50 2.48 17.06 -9.22
CA LEU A 50 3.00 17.39 -10.55
C LEU A 50 2.57 18.80 -10.99
N VAL A 51 1.27 19.09 -10.92
CA VAL A 51 0.71 20.38 -11.35
C VAL A 51 1.18 21.51 -10.43
N THR A 52 1.26 21.28 -9.12
CA THR A 52 1.80 22.26 -8.17
C THR A 52 3.26 22.59 -8.47
N ASN A 53 4.06 21.59 -8.84
CA ASN A 53 5.46 21.81 -9.19
C ASN A 53 5.61 22.66 -10.45
N VAL A 54 4.76 22.46 -11.46
CA VAL A 54 4.72 23.34 -12.65
C VAL A 54 4.45 24.80 -12.24
N LEU A 55 3.41 25.03 -11.44
CA LEU A 55 3.00 26.39 -11.06
C LEU A 55 4.03 27.10 -10.18
N LYS A 56 4.63 26.38 -9.21
CA LYS A 56 5.54 26.99 -8.22
C LYS A 56 6.98 27.05 -8.68
N HIS A 57 7.44 26.06 -9.44
CA HIS A 57 8.86 25.85 -9.76
C HIS A 57 9.12 25.79 -11.27
N GLY A 58 8.11 25.44 -12.07
CA GLY A 58 8.19 25.27 -13.53
C GLY A 58 7.96 26.54 -14.36
N GLY A 59 8.11 27.73 -13.75
CA GLY A 59 7.91 29.00 -14.45
C GLY A 59 6.45 29.45 -14.56
N GLY A 60 5.53 28.81 -13.82
CA GLY A 60 4.14 29.28 -13.65
C GLY A 60 3.15 28.79 -14.71
N ALA A 61 3.62 28.17 -15.79
CA ALA A 61 2.77 27.58 -16.81
C ALA A 61 3.35 26.27 -17.34
N GLY A 62 2.47 25.37 -17.75
CA GLY A 62 2.83 24.06 -18.24
C GLY A 62 1.69 23.33 -18.93
N ARG A 63 1.93 22.05 -19.21
CA ARG A 63 0.91 21.15 -19.73
C ARG A 63 1.01 19.79 -19.05
N ILE A 64 -0.15 19.19 -18.80
CA ILE A 64 -0.26 17.82 -18.32
C ILE A 64 -1.03 16.98 -19.35
N VAL A 65 -0.49 15.81 -19.66
CA VAL A 65 -1.13 14.81 -20.50
C VAL A 65 -1.32 13.54 -19.68
N ILE A 66 -2.55 13.05 -19.59
CA ILE A 66 -2.93 11.85 -18.83
C ILE A 66 -3.53 10.87 -19.82
N CYS A 67 -3.04 9.64 -19.89
CA CYS A 67 -3.57 8.64 -20.80
C CYS A 67 -3.55 7.23 -20.21
N GLN A 68 -4.38 6.36 -20.79
CA GLN A 68 -4.30 4.93 -20.57
C GLN A 68 -3.18 4.37 -21.43
N ILE A 69 -2.37 3.50 -20.85
CA ILE A 69 -1.46 2.61 -21.56
C ILE A 69 -2.02 1.19 -21.50
N GLU A 70 -1.92 0.43 -22.58
CA GLU A 70 -2.11 -1.01 -22.59
C GLU A 70 -0.86 -1.69 -23.19
N ASP A 71 -0.39 -2.75 -22.54
CA ASP A 71 0.74 -3.54 -23.04
C ASP A 71 0.31 -4.81 -23.78
N LYS A 72 1.29 -5.58 -24.27
CA LYS A 72 1.05 -6.81 -25.02
C LYS A 72 0.31 -7.89 -24.21
N GLU A 73 0.39 -7.83 -22.89
CA GLU A 73 -0.30 -8.73 -21.96
C GLU A 73 -1.70 -8.21 -21.56
N LYS A 74 -2.19 -7.15 -22.24
CA LYS A 74 -3.45 -6.44 -21.93
C LYS A 74 -3.49 -5.85 -20.53
N ARG A 75 -2.33 -5.61 -19.93
CA ARG A 75 -2.23 -4.93 -18.65
C ARG A 75 -2.43 -3.45 -18.90
N LYS A 76 -3.26 -2.81 -18.07
CA LYS A 76 -3.57 -1.39 -18.18
C LYS A 76 -2.71 -0.60 -17.21
N ALA A 77 -2.34 0.61 -17.59
CA ALA A 77 -1.68 1.59 -16.74
C ALA A 77 -2.23 2.99 -17.00
N ILE A 78 -2.05 3.89 -16.04
CA ILE A 78 -2.16 5.33 -16.26
C ILE A 78 -0.77 5.91 -16.46
N GLU A 79 -0.58 6.64 -17.55
CA GLU A 79 0.63 7.39 -17.83
C GLU A 79 0.33 8.88 -17.73
N ILE A 80 1.13 9.60 -16.96
CA ILE A 80 1.00 11.03 -16.77
C ILE A 80 2.31 11.69 -17.19
N TRP A 81 2.19 12.64 -18.09
CA TRP A 81 3.26 13.53 -18.52
C TRP A 81 2.96 14.92 -18.01
N CYS A 82 3.94 15.57 -17.40
CA CYS A 82 3.82 16.96 -16.99
C CYS A 82 5.07 17.70 -17.43
N CYS A 83 4.90 18.75 -18.24
CA CYS A 83 6.01 19.52 -18.79
C CYS A 83 5.85 21.02 -18.52
N ASP A 84 7.00 21.68 -18.34
CA ASP A 84 7.11 23.08 -17.96
C ASP A 84 8.31 23.78 -18.63
N SER A 85 8.40 25.09 -18.47
CA SER A 85 9.44 25.94 -19.06
C SER A 85 10.40 26.54 -18.01
N GLY A 86 10.40 25.99 -16.79
CA GLY A 86 11.20 26.46 -15.67
C GLY A 86 12.71 26.26 -15.86
N THR A 87 13.49 26.55 -14.82
CA THR A 87 14.96 26.43 -14.84
C THR A 87 15.46 24.99 -14.69
N GLY A 88 14.55 24.05 -14.40
CA GLY A 88 14.86 22.63 -14.24
C GLY A 88 15.33 22.26 -12.83
N ILE A 89 15.49 20.96 -12.61
CA ILE A 89 15.96 20.38 -11.35
C ILE A 89 17.47 20.17 -11.46
N THR A 90 18.26 20.99 -10.75
CA THR A 90 19.73 21.05 -10.89
C THR A 90 20.45 19.84 -10.29
N ASP A 91 19.90 19.17 -9.28
CA ASP A 91 20.50 17.97 -8.66
C ASP A 91 19.41 17.02 -8.10
N PHE A 92 18.95 16.09 -8.94
CA PHE A 92 17.84 15.18 -8.65
C PHE A 92 18.12 14.22 -7.48
N HIS A 93 19.33 13.67 -7.40
CA HIS A 93 19.68 12.68 -6.37
C HIS A 93 19.74 13.30 -4.97
N LYS A 94 20.22 14.54 -4.84
CA LYS A 94 20.15 15.30 -3.58
C LYS A 94 18.71 15.65 -3.20
N SER A 95 17.92 16.11 -4.18
CA SER A 95 16.51 16.46 -3.98
C SER A 95 15.64 15.29 -3.49
N LEU A 96 16.04 14.04 -3.77
CA LEU A 96 15.36 12.82 -3.34
C LEU A 96 15.83 12.30 -1.96
N GLN A 97 17.06 12.64 -1.54
CA GLN A 97 17.66 12.23 -0.26
C GLN A 97 17.41 13.24 0.88
N ASP A 98 17.34 14.54 0.57
CA ASP A 98 17.20 15.63 1.55
C ASP A 98 15.76 15.80 2.07
N GLY A 99 15.09 14.70 2.45
CA GLY A 99 13.83 14.72 3.20
C GLY A 99 13.93 15.31 4.61
N ILE A 100 15.09 15.89 4.97
CA ILE A 100 15.40 16.49 6.26
C ILE A 100 16.25 17.74 6.01
N THR A 101 15.61 18.86 5.62
CA THR A 101 15.88 20.23 6.14
C THR A 101 15.22 21.31 5.27
N GLY A 102 14.51 22.23 5.94
CA GLY A 102 14.35 23.62 5.50
C GLY A 102 13.14 23.92 4.61
N LYS A 103 12.44 25.01 4.93
CA LYS A 103 11.33 25.61 4.15
C LYS A 103 11.74 25.89 2.70
N ASN A 104 11.62 24.91 1.80
CA ASN A 104 11.29 25.10 0.38
C ASN A 104 10.94 23.74 -0.25
N SER A 105 9.74 23.66 -0.80
CA SER A 105 8.89 22.47 -0.91
C SER A 105 9.25 21.42 -1.98
N LEU A 106 10.42 21.47 -2.61
CA LEU A 106 10.73 20.62 -3.77
C LEU A 106 11.02 19.14 -3.40
N GLY A 107 11.65 18.86 -2.25
CA GLY A 107 12.06 17.50 -1.87
C GLY A 107 10.90 16.57 -1.50
N ILE A 108 9.83 17.10 -0.90
CA ILE A 108 8.64 16.33 -0.50
C ILE A 108 7.79 15.98 -1.73
N GLY A 109 7.62 16.92 -2.66
CA GLY A 109 6.80 16.73 -3.85
C GLY A 109 7.37 15.68 -4.79
N LEU A 110 8.68 15.73 -5.09
CA LEU A 110 9.32 14.72 -5.96
C LEU A 110 9.36 13.33 -5.32
N GLY A 111 9.59 13.24 -4.00
CA GLY A 111 9.50 11.98 -3.27
C GLY A 111 8.09 11.37 -3.31
N THR A 112 7.06 12.21 -3.27
CA THR A 112 5.65 11.80 -3.39
C THR A 112 5.34 11.30 -4.80
N ILE A 113 5.78 12.03 -5.83
CA ILE A 113 5.61 11.64 -7.24
C ILE A 113 6.26 10.27 -7.50
N ARG A 114 7.51 10.08 -7.04
CA ARG A 114 8.21 8.80 -7.20
C ARG A 114 7.52 7.65 -6.47
N ARG A 115 6.97 7.89 -5.27
CA ARG A 115 6.31 6.86 -4.47
C ARG A 115 5.03 6.35 -5.08
N PHE A 116 4.22 7.25 -5.65
CA PHE A 116 2.92 6.90 -6.24
C PHE A 116 3.01 6.48 -7.70
N SER A 117 4.22 6.36 -8.25
CA SER A 117 4.48 5.89 -9.61
C SER A 117 5.26 4.58 -9.56
N ASP A 118 4.92 3.62 -10.43
CA ASP A 118 5.74 2.41 -10.62
C ASP A 118 7.00 2.74 -11.41
N GLU A 119 6.87 3.63 -12.39
CA GLU A 119 7.99 4.18 -13.16
C GLU A 119 7.92 5.70 -13.17
N MET A 120 9.08 6.34 -13.11
CA MET A 120 9.21 7.79 -13.23
C MET A 120 10.48 8.10 -14.03
N GLU A 121 10.32 8.93 -15.05
CA GLU A 121 11.40 9.44 -15.90
C GLU A 121 11.38 10.97 -15.88
N ILE A 122 12.56 11.57 -15.85
CA ILE A 122 12.76 13.01 -16.01
C ILE A 122 13.41 13.21 -17.36
N ASN A 123 12.85 14.13 -18.16
CA ASN A 123 13.22 14.40 -19.54
C ASN A 123 13.32 13.10 -20.37
N PRO A 124 12.22 12.32 -20.44
CA PRO A 124 12.22 11.03 -21.12
C PRO A 124 12.63 11.17 -22.59
N VAL A 125 13.65 10.41 -22.99
CA VAL A 125 14.17 10.39 -24.37
C VAL A 125 13.49 9.30 -25.21
N SER A 126 13.07 8.21 -24.56
CA SER A 126 12.50 6.99 -25.18
C SER A 126 11.11 7.19 -25.82
N SER A 127 10.45 8.32 -25.55
CA SER A 127 9.09 8.64 -25.98
C SER A 127 9.04 10.03 -26.67
N SER A 128 10.11 10.40 -27.38
CA SER A 128 10.26 11.70 -28.04
C SER A 128 9.10 12.03 -29.00
N ALA A 129 8.63 11.08 -29.80
CA ALA A 129 7.52 11.31 -30.73
C ALA A 129 6.20 11.66 -30.01
N PHE A 130 5.92 11.02 -28.87
CA PHE A 130 4.73 11.36 -28.06
C PHE A 130 4.88 12.73 -27.40
N LYS A 131 6.09 13.02 -26.91
CA LYS A 131 6.42 14.35 -26.38
C LYS A 131 6.25 15.41 -27.47
N GLU A 132 6.77 15.20 -28.67
CA GLU A 132 6.63 16.11 -29.81
C GLU A 132 5.16 16.31 -30.16
N LEU A 133 4.34 15.26 -30.24
CA LEU A 133 2.93 15.41 -30.63
C LEU A 133 2.11 16.28 -29.68
N TYR A 134 2.32 16.16 -28.36
CA TYR A 134 1.48 16.85 -27.36
C TYR A 134 2.13 18.08 -26.73
N PHE A 135 3.44 18.23 -26.88
CA PHE A 135 4.24 19.31 -26.28
C PHE A 135 5.06 20.08 -27.32
N SER A 136 4.87 19.86 -28.63
CA SER A 136 5.29 20.85 -29.65
C SER A 136 4.21 21.93 -29.78
N GLY A 137 4.61 23.21 -29.77
CA GLY A 137 3.66 24.33 -29.87
C GLY A 137 4.14 25.60 -29.19
N SER A 138 3.18 26.45 -28.79
CA SER A 138 3.37 27.86 -28.36
C SER A 138 4.25 28.09 -27.12
N TYR A 139 4.65 27.04 -26.40
CA TYR A 139 5.50 27.12 -25.22
C TYR A 139 6.74 26.23 -25.40
N ASP A 140 7.91 26.77 -25.09
CA ASP A 140 9.18 26.05 -25.08
C ASP A 140 9.26 25.20 -23.81
N TYR A 141 8.63 24.02 -23.81
CA TYR A 141 8.65 23.10 -22.68
C TYR A 141 10.02 22.41 -22.56
N LYS A 142 10.82 22.88 -21.61
CA LYS A 142 12.22 22.43 -21.40
C LYS A 142 12.30 21.18 -20.54
N HIS A 143 11.41 21.08 -19.55
CA HIS A 143 11.45 20.01 -18.56
C HIS A 143 10.17 19.20 -18.60
N CYS A 144 10.31 17.88 -18.48
CA CYS A 144 9.18 16.96 -18.48
C CYS A 144 9.39 15.86 -17.44
N ILE A 145 8.36 15.56 -16.68
CA ILE A 145 8.26 14.36 -15.86
C ILE A 145 7.24 13.43 -16.49
N ARG A 146 7.62 12.17 -16.72
CA ARG A 146 6.73 11.08 -17.11
C ARG A 146 6.62 10.13 -15.93
N THR A 147 5.40 9.77 -15.57
CA THR A 147 5.12 8.73 -14.58
C THR A 147 4.23 7.66 -15.18
N LEU A 148 4.44 6.42 -14.79
CA LEU A 148 3.59 5.28 -15.12
C LEU A 148 3.13 4.60 -13.84
N LYS A 149 1.85 4.25 -13.76
CA LYS A 149 1.31 3.42 -12.69
C LYS A 149 0.41 2.35 -13.29
N TRP A 150 0.70 1.09 -13.04
CA TRP A 150 -0.05 -0.06 -13.51
C TRP A 150 -1.31 -0.27 -12.67
N VAL A 151 -2.39 -0.66 -13.33
CA VAL A 151 -3.59 -1.17 -12.65
C VAL A 151 -3.17 -2.46 -11.94
N PRO A 152 -3.30 -2.55 -10.60
CA PRO A 152 -2.90 -3.74 -9.88
C PRO A 152 -3.68 -4.96 -10.37
N ILE A 153 -2.99 -5.95 -10.93
CA ILE A 153 -3.60 -7.22 -11.29
C ILE A 153 -3.68 -8.04 -10.02
N LYS A 154 -4.89 -8.31 -9.54
CA LYS A 154 -5.09 -9.21 -8.41
C LYS A 154 -4.65 -10.62 -8.83
N SER A 155 -3.47 -11.06 -8.42
CA SER A 155 -3.05 -12.45 -8.53
C SER A 155 -3.77 -13.29 -7.47
N TRP A 156 -5.07 -13.54 -7.67
CA TRP A 156 -5.78 -14.57 -6.91
C TRP A 156 -5.33 -15.93 -7.43
N VAL A 157 -4.33 -16.54 -6.78
CA VAL A 157 -3.91 -17.91 -7.07
C VAL A 157 -4.52 -18.86 -6.06
N GLY A 158 -5.83 -19.07 -6.18
CA GLY A 158 -6.54 -20.21 -5.59
C GLY A 158 -7.03 -20.07 -4.14
N ILE A 159 -7.58 -21.18 -3.65
CA ILE A 159 -8.08 -21.37 -2.29
C ILE A 159 -7.20 -22.45 -1.64
N ASN A 160 -6.54 -22.15 -0.51
CA ASN A 160 -5.95 -23.21 0.30
C ASN A 160 -7.07 -23.90 1.10
N LYS A 161 -7.50 -25.08 0.61
CA LYS A 161 -8.61 -25.84 1.22
C LYS A 161 -8.33 -26.37 2.62
N LYS A 162 -7.06 -26.36 3.06
CA LYS A 162 -6.63 -26.79 4.39
C LYS A 162 -6.64 -25.66 5.42
N LEU A 163 -6.90 -24.41 5.01
CA LEU A 163 -6.93 -23.27 5.92
C LEU A 163 -8.35 -22.73 6.03
N VAL A 164 -8.89 -22.74 7.24
CA VAL A 164 -10.18 -22.10 7.56
C VAL A 164 -9.89 -20.77 8.24
N VAL A 165 -10.47 -19.71 7.70
CA VAL A 165 -10.20 -18.34 8.10
C VAL A 165 -11.42 -17.75 8.80
N GLY A 166 -11.17 -16.96 9.84
CA GLY A 166 -12.14 -16.09 10.48
C GLY A 166 -11.53 -14.74 10.77
N ALA A 167 -12.21 -13.66 10.43
CA ALA A 167 -11.73 -12.32 10.68
C ALA A 167 -12.88 -11.41 11.10
N ALA A 168 -12.59 -10.50 12.04
CA ALA A 168 -13.54 -9.49 12.46
C ALA A 168 -12.77 -8.19 12.69
N SER A 169 -13.34 -7.08 12.22
CA SER A 169 -12.67 -5.79 12.23
C SER A 169 -13.71 -4.69 12.39
N ARG A 170 -13.40 -3.66 13.17
CA ARG A 170 -14.27 -2.50 13.44
C ARG A 170 -13.43 -1.23 13.51
N CYS A 171 -13.91 -0.18 12.86
CA CYS A 171 -13.32 1.14 13.02
C CYS A 171 -13.50 1.70 14.44
N TYR A 172 -12.74 2.74 14.76
CA TYR A 172 -12.96 3.61 15.90
C TYR A 172 -14.43 4.08 15.92
N PRO A 173 -15.16 3.98 17.05
CA PRO A 173 -16.55 4.37 17.12
C PRO A 173 -16.79 5.83 16.69
N GLY A 174 -17.57 6.01 15.62
CA GLY A 174 -17.86 7.33 15.03
C GLY A 174 -17.05 7.66 13.78
N GLU A 175 -16.00 6.90 13.47
CA GLU A 175 -15.28 6.99 12.20
C GLU A 175 -15.97 6.15 11.11
N GLN A 176 -15.79 6.54 9.85
CA GLN A 176 -16.29 5.78 8.70
C GLN A 176 -15.26 4.79 8.14
N LEU A 177 -13.98 5.02 8.41
CA LEU A 177 -12.86 4.24 7.90
C LEU A 177 -12.11 3.61 9.06
N ASN A 178 -11.75 2.33 8.91
CA ASN A 178 -10.97 1.61 9.90
C ASN A 178 -9.48 1.88 9.72
N GLY A 179 -8.80 2.35 10.76
CA GLY A 179 -7.35 2.50 10.79
C GLY A 179 -6.58 1.19 10.66
N ASP A 180 -7.21 0.07 11.00
CA ASP A 180 -6.66 -1.27 10.84
C ASP A 180 -7.00 -1.89 9.48
N ALA A 181 -6.20 -2.88 9.09
CA ALA A 181 -6.48 -3.80 8.01
C ALA A 181 -6.03 -5.23 8.33
N PHE A 182 -6.59 -6.20 7.63
CA PHE A 182 -6.08 -7.56 7.62
C PHE A 182 -5.98 -8.09 6.19
N LEU A 183 -5.15 -9.11 6.01
CA LEU A 183 -4.93 -9.76 4.74
C LEU A 183 -4.86 -11.28 4.90
N VAL A 184 -5.48 -12.00 3.98
CA VAL A 184 -5.23 -13.41 3.70
C VAL A 184 -5.12 -13.57 2.19
N ASN A 185 -3.97 -14.04 1.73
CA ASN A 185 -3.70 -14.21 0.31
C ASN A 185 -3.02 -15.57 0.08
N ASN A 186 -3.68 -16.44 -0.68
CA ASN A 186 -3.10 -17.72 -1.08
C ASN A 186 -2.20 -17.50 -2.29
N LEU A 187 -0.92 -17.85 -2.14
CA LEU A 187 0.07 -17.80 -3.21
C LEU A 187 0.04 -19.08 -4.06
N SER A 188 -0.42 -20.18 -3.45
CA SER A 188 -0.64 -21.47 -4.09
C SER A 188 -1.68 -22.27 -3.30
N ALA A 189 -1.91 -23.53 -3.70
CA ALA A 189 -2.75 -24.47 -2.96
C ALA A 189 -2.21 -24.80 -1.55
N HIS A 190 -0.94 -24.47 -1.26
CA HIS A 190 -0.28 -24.83 -0.01
C HIS A 190 0.33 -23.65 0.75
N VAL A 191 0.62 -22.54 0.06
CA VAL A 191 1.28 -21.38 0.65
C VAL A 191 0.29 -20.23 0.77
N CYS A 192 0.14 -19.70 1.99
CA CYS A 192 -0.69 -18.55 2.29
C CYS A 192 0.15 -17.48 3.01
N ILE A 193 0.02 -16.23 2.59
CA ILE A 193 0.54 -15.07 3.33
C ILE A 193 -0.62 -14.35 3.99
N THR A 194 -0.41 -13.91 5.23
CA THR A 194 -1.45 -13.28 6.03
C THR A 194 -0.87 -12.19 6.92
N ALA A 195 -1.66 -11.16 7.20
CA ALA A 195 -1.25 -10.07 8.06
C ALA A 195 -2.41 -9.47 8.86
N VAL A 196 -2.09 -8.93 10.03
CA VAL A 196 -2.86 -7.88 10.70
C VAL A 196 -1.99 -6.62 10.71
N ILE A 197 -2.59 -5.50 10.32
CA ILE A 197 -1.94 -4.20 10.12
C ILE A 197 -2.74 -3.17 10.90
N ASP A 198 -2.06 -2.30 11.62
CA ASP A 198 -2.66 -1.17 12.33
C ASP A 198 -1.91 0.10 11.89
N GLY A 199 -2.64 0.99 11.21
CA GLY A 199 -2.11 2.27 10.74
C GLY A 199 -2.12 3.29 11.87
N LEU A 200 -1.05 4.07 12.04
CA LEU A 200 -0.93 4.92 13.24
C LEU A 200 -2.06 5.96 13.37
N GLY A 201 -2.77 5.90 14.50
CA GLY A 201 -3.91 6.76 14.83
C GLY A 201 -5.23 6.12 14.37
N HIS A 202 -6.21 6.95 14.02
CA HIS A 202 -7.50 6.47 13.49
C HIS A 202 -7.98 7.30 12.29
N GLY A 203 -9.05 6.84 11.66
CA GLY A 203 -9.72 7.53 10.56
C GLY A 203 -8.94 7.45 9.24
N LYS A 204 -9.17 8.43 8.36
CA LYS A 204 -8.72 8.38 6.95
C LYS A 204 -7.21 8.16 6.77
N GLU A 205 -6.38 8.85 7.53
CA GLU A 205 -4.92 8.79 7.36
C GLU A 205 -4.33 7.46 7.85
N ALA A 206 -4.88 6.89 8.94
CA ALA A 206 -4.52 5.58 9.44
C ALA A 206 -4.95 4.49 8.45
N ASN A 207 -6.19 4.56 7.97
CA ASN A 207 -6.73 3.66 6.96
C ASN A 207 -5.87 3.65 5.67
N LEU A 208 -5.48 4.84 5.18
CA LEU A 208 -4.61 4.96 4.02
C LEU A 208 -3.25 4.28 4.25
N ALA A 209 -2.64 4.45 5.42
CA ALA A 209 -1.37 3.81 5.75
C ALA A 209 -1.51 2.28 5.79
N ALA A 210 -2.56 1.75 6.43
CA ALA A 210 -2.80 0.32 6.53
C ALA A 210 -3.13 -0.34 5.19
N GLU A 211 -3.97 0.29 4.36
CA GLU A 211 -4.30 -0.20 3.02
C GLU A 211 -3.08 -0.15 2.09
N LEU A 212 -2.25 0.90 2.17
CA LEU A 212 -0.98 0.97 1.42
C LEU A 212 -0.05 -0.19 1.78
N VAL A 213 0.07 -0.55 3.06
CA VAL A 213 0.84 -1.71 3.50
C VAL A 213 0.27 -2.99 2.88
N LYS A 214 -1.04 -3.19 3.01
CA LYS A 214 -1.76 -4.36 2.48
C LYS A 214 -1.59 -4.52 0.97
N GLU A 215 -1.68 -3.44 0.21
CA GLU A 215 -1.46 -3.45 -1.24
C GLU A 215 -0.02 -3.80 -1.60
N ASN A 216 0.98 -3.27 -0.88
CA ASN A 216 2.38 -3.62 -1.12
C ASN A 216 2.70 -5.07 -0.75
N ILE A 217 2.00 -5.65 0.22
CA ILE A 217 2.07 -7.11 0.47
C ILE A 217 1.60 -7.86 -0.76
N LEU A 218 0.42 -7.51 -1.31
CA LEU A 218 -0.13 -8.19 -2.49
C LEU A 218 0.81 -8.09 -3.71
N LEU A 219 1.40 -6.91 -3.94
CA LEU A 219 2.29 -6.64 -5.08
C LEU A 219 3.60 -7.46 -5.06
N LYS A 220 4.09 -7.80 -3.87
CA LYS A 220 5.37 -8.51 -3.67
C LYS A 220 5.25 -9.75 -2.80
N SER A 221 4.08 -10.39 -2.88
CA SER A 221 3.71 -11.50 -2.00
C SER A 221 4.55 -12.77 -2.17
N ASP A 222 5.34 -12.84 -3.24
CA ASP A 222 6.32 -13.89 -3.54
C ASP A 222 7.62 -13.77 -2.72
N LEU A 223 7.93 -12.58 -2.20
CA LEU A 223 9.14 -12.36 -1.40
C LEU A 223 9.09 -13.07 -0.03
N PRO A 224 10.25 -13.50 0.51
CA PRO A 224 10.36 -13.91 1.91
C PRO A 224 9.90 -12.81 2.89
N PRO A 225 9.36 -13.15 4.08
CA PRO A 225 8.76 -12.17 4.99
C PRO A 225 9.65 -10.97 5.37
N ASP A 226 10.94 -11.20 5.62
CA ASP A 226 11.91 -10.15 5.93
C ASP A 226 12.16 -9.20 4.74
N SER A 227 12.35 -9.76 3.56
CA SER A 227 12.55 -9.00 2.32
C SER A 227 11.30 -8.20 1.95
N LEU A 228 10.13 -8.80 2.16
CA LEU A 228 8.84 -8.16 1.95
C LEU A 228 8.62 -6.99 2.92
N LEU A 229 8.91 -7.16 4.22
CA LEU A 229 8.81 -6.08 5.20
C LEU A 229 9.76 -4.92 4.88
N ASN A 230 10.98 -5.20 4.42
CA ASN A 230 11.91 -4.17 3.96
C ASN A 230 11.38 -3.42 2.73
N TYR A 231 10.78 -4.12 1.77
CA TYR A 231 10.13 -3.51 0.61
C TYR A 231 8.99 -2.58 1.04
N ILE A 232 8.05 -3.10 1.84
CA ILE A 232 6.88 -2.35 2.34
C ILE A 232 7.34 -1.13 3.12
N HIS A 233 8.31 -1.29 4.02
CA HIS A 233 8.86 -0.20 4.81
C HIS A 233 9.25 0.98 3.95
N ASN A 234 9.98 0.74 2.85
CA ASN A 234 10.38 1.81 1.94
C ASN A 234 9.21 2.37 1.13
N ALA A 235 8.29 1.52 0.68
CA ALA A 235 7.13 1.93 -0.12
C ALA A 235 6.21 2.91 0.64
N VAL A 236 6.02 2.73 1.95
CA VAL A 236 5.07 3.53 2.74
C VAL A 236 5.68 4.70 3.52
N LYS A 237 6.98 5.01 3.32
CA LYS A 237 7.73 6.09 4.00
C LYS A 237 7.17 7.51 3.82
N GLY A 238 6.27 8.04 4.62
CA GLY A 238 5.65 9.35 4.32
C GLY A 238 4.14 9.34 4.46
N THR A 239 3.58 8.15 4.66
CA THR A 239 2.29 7.98 5.35
C THR A 239 2.47 8.22 6.86
N ARG A 240 1.41 8.03 7.65
CA ARG A 240 1.53 7.92 9.12
C ARG A 240 2.31 6.68 9.58
N GLY A 241 2.59 5.75 8.68
CA GLY A 241 3.17 4.45 9.00
C GLY A 241 2.19 3.51 9.67
N ALA A 242 2.66 2.29 9.90
CA ALA A 242 1.84 1.22 10.47
C ALA A 242 2.70 0.23 11.26
N VAL A 243 2.03 -0.51 12.13
CA VAL A 243 2.54 -1.74 12.76
C VAL A 243 1.94 -2.94 12.02
N ILE A 244 2.63 -4.08 12.04
CA ILE A 244 2.20 -5.28 11.33
C ILE A 244 2.62 -6.56 12.07
N GLY A 245 1.77 -7.58 12.03
CA GLY A 245 2.15 -8.97 12.24
C GLY A 245 1.98 -9.70 10.91
N LEU A 246 3.08 -10.16 10.31
CA LEU A 246 3.08 -10.84 9.01
C LEU A 246 3.40 -12.33 9.23
N ALA A 247 2.54 -13.22 8.76
CA ALA A 247 2.79 -14.66 8.77
C ALA A 247 2.71 -15.25 7.36
N ARG A 248 3.58 -16.23 7.07
CA ARG A 248 3.51 -17.06 5.88
C ARG A 248 3.44 -18.52 6.30
N ILE A 249 2.34 -19.17 5.90
CA ILE A 249 1.97 -20.53 6.24
C ILE A 249 2.22 -21.41 5.02
N ASN A 250 2.89 -22.55 5.23
CA ASN A 250 3.08 -23.59 4.23
C ASN A 250 2.49 -24.92 4.76
N THR A 251 1.36 -25.34 4.18
CA THR A 251 0.63 -26.58 4.54
C THR A 251 1.16 -27.83 3.82
N GLU A 252 2.20 -27.71 3.00
CA GLU A 252 2.95 -28.85 2.45
C GLU A 252 4.08 -29.23 3.40
N THR A 253 4.80 -28.23 3.92
CA THR A 253 5.90 -28.45 4.87
C THR A 253 5.48 -28.39 6.35
N ASN A 254 4.22 -28.02 6.64
CA ASN A 254 3.68 -27.79 7.99
C ASN A 254 4.48 -26.74 8.78
N ARG A 255 4.80 -25.63 8.14
CA ARG A 255 5.62 -24.55 8.73
C ARG A 255 4.89 -23.22 8.68
N LEU A 256 5.09 -22.43 9.72
CA LEU A 256 4.68 -21.03 9.81
C LEU A 256 5.90 -20.18 10.10
N SER A 257 6.12 -19.19 9.23
CA SER A 257 7.12 -18.14 9.40
C SER A 257 6.42 -16.85 9.81
N PHE A 258 6.89 -16.20 10.87
CA PHE A 258 6.29 -14.98 11.41
C PHE A 258 7.33 -13.86 11.58
N SER A 259 6.94 -12.63 11.26
CA SER A 259 7.70 -11.42 11.58
C SER A 259 6.77 -10.29 11.96
N GLY A 260 6.94 -9.75 13.17
CA GLY A 260 6.13 -8.66 13.71
C GLY A 260 6.95 -7.39 13.92
N ILE A 261 6.40 -6.26 13.49
CA ILE A 261 6.92 -4.90 13.69
C ILE A 261 5.86 -4.08 14.43
N GLY A 262 6.21 -3.60 15.62
CA GLY A 262 5.31 -2.87 16.51
C GLY A 262 4.65 -3.77 17.54
N ASN A 263 3.37 -3.53 17.79
CA ASN A 263 2.56 -4.07 18.88
C ASN A 263 1.42 -4.98 18.41
N ILE A 264 1.45 -5.47 17.17
CA ILE A 264 0.53 -6.55 16.77
C ILE A 264 0.83 -7.78 17.63
N GLU A 265 -0.19 -8.25 18.33
CA GLU A 265 -0.11 -9.44 19.17
C GLU A 265 -0.52 -10.66 18.35
N GLY A 266 0.11 -11.80 18.65
CA GLY A 266 -0.25 -13.05 18.01
C GLY A 266 0.22 -14.27 18.77
N PHE A 267 -0.42 -15.40 18.51
CA PHE A 267 -0.05 -16.70 19.06
C PHE A 267 -0.48 -17.85 18.14
N ILE A 268 0.20 -18.98 18.28
CA ILE A 268 -0.22 -20.27 17.75
C ILE A 268 -0.80 -21.07 18.91
N LEU A 269 -2.05 -21.50 18.79
CA LEU A 269 -2.66 -22.46 19.67
C LEU A 269 -2.52 -23.86 19.07
N THR A 270 -1.76 -24.69 19.75
CA THR A 270 -1.62 -26.12 19.44
C THR A 270 -2.56 -26.94 20.32
N LYS A 271 -2.60 -28.26 20.12
CA LYS A 271 -3.33 -29.17 21.03
C LYS A 271 -2.78 -29.18 22.47
N VAL A 272 -1.53 -28.78 22.67
CA VAL A 272 -0.81 -28.95 23.95
C VAL A 272 -0.59 -27.62 24.64
N GLU A 273 -0.26 -26.58 23.87
CA GLU A 273 0.17 -25.29 24.41
C GLU A 273 -0.18 -24.11 23.50
N LYS A 274 -0.13 -22.91 24.11
CA LYS A 274 -0.19 -21.61 23.42
C LYS A 274 1.23 -21.07 23.27
N LYS A 275 1.67 -20.90 22.01
CA LYS A 275 2.98 -20.31 21.66
C LYS A 275 2.81 -18.87 21.22
N THR A 276 3.33 -17.91 21.99
CA THR A 276 3.27 -16.48 21.64
C THR A 276 4.22 -16.16 20.47
N LEU A 277 3.74 -15.35 19.53
CA LEU A 277 4.54 -14.83 18.42
C LEU A 277 5.19 -13.50 18.83
N LEU A 278 6.47 -13.34 18.49
CA LEU A 278 7.26 -12.20 18.95
C LEU A 278 7.26 -11.07 17.91
N SER A 279 6.74 -9.91 18.32
CA SER A 279 6.84 -8.65 17.58
C SER A 279 7.91 -7.75 18.21
N PHE A 280 8.65 -7.03 17.38
CA PHE A 280 9.69 -6.09 17.85
C PHE A 280 9.28 -4.64 17.61
N GLY A 281 9.65 -3.76 18.54
CA GLY A 281 9.36 -2.34 18.43
C GLY A 281 9.89 -1.71 17.13
N GLY A 282 9.05 -0.90 16.50
CA GLY A 282 9.33 -0.18 15.26
C GLY A 282 8.03 0.17 14.54
N ILE A 283 8.12 1.07 13.57
CA ILE A 283 6.99 1.50 12.73
C ILE A 283 7.41 1.41 11.26
N ILE A 284 6.63 0.68 10.46
CA ILE A 284 6.81 0.59 9.01
C ILE A 284 6.55 1.96 8.39
N GLY A 285 7.42 2.41 7.48
CA GLY A 285 7.40 3.77 6.94
C GLY A 285 8.14 4.82 7.79
N HIS A 286 8.53 4.50 9.03
CA HIS A 286 9.31 5.40 9.89
C HIS A 286 10.61 4.75 10.38
N ASN A 287 10.60 4.17 11.59
CA ASN A 287 11.78 3.64 12.28
C ASN A 287 11.70 2.12 12.44
N MET A 288 11.84 1.39 11.34
CA MET A 288 11.91 -0.07 11.35
C MET A 288 13.36 -0.55 11.41
N ARG A 289 13.67 -1.47 12.34
CA ARG A 289 14.95 -2.19 12.36
C ARG A 289 14.91 -3.37 11.37
N THR A 290 16.03 -4.04 11.14
CA THR A 290 16.08 -5.26 10.33
C THR A 290 15.04 -6.27 10.83
N PRO A 291 14.06 -6.67 9.99
CA PRO A 291 13.03 -7.62 10.38
C PRO A 291 13.64 -8.96 10.81
N ARG A 292 13.03 -9.60 11.80
CA ARG A 292 13.41 -10.94 12.26
C ARG A 292 12.29 -11.91 11.97
N VAL A 293 12.63 -13.04 11.37
CA VAL A 293 11.67 -14.10 11.03
C VAL A 293 11.85 -15.24 12.02
N PHE A 294 10.74 -15.68 12.61
CA PHE A 294 10.69 -16.85 13.46
C PHE A 294 9.94 -17.96 12.74
N GLU A 295 10.56 -19.13 12.68
CA GLU A 295 9.94 -20.33 12.14
C GLU A 295 9.32 -21.13 13.29
N SER A 296 8.15 -21.71 13.04
CA SER A 296 7.46 -22.60 13.95
C SER A 296 6.80 -23.74 13.17
N ASP A 297 6.68 -24.89 13.81
CA ASP A 297 5.81 -25.95 13.30
C ASP A 297 4.35 -25.48 13.37
N PHE A 298 3.59 -25.81 12.33
CA PHE A 298 2.18 -25.49 12.23
C PHE A 298 1.47 -26.66 11.55
N GLU A 299 0.89 -27.51 12.38
CA GLU A 299 0.35 -28.81 11.99
C GLU A 299 -1.18 -28.78 11.86
N PRO A 300 -1.79 -29.78 11.19
CA PRO A 300 -3.24 -29.92 11.16
C PRO A 300 -3.84 -29.96 12.58
N GLY A 301 -4.79 -29.05 12.83
CA GLY A 301 -5.42 -28.79 14.12
C GLY A 301 -4.93 -27.49 14.79
N ASP A 302 -3.77 -26.97 14.41
CA ASP A 302 -3.23 -25.74 14.99
C ASP A 302 -4.00 -24.51 14.50
N THR A 303 -4.05 -23.48 15.36
CA THR A 303 -4.72 -22.21 15.06
C THR A 303 -3.78 -21.03 15.28
N LEU A 304 -3.55 -20.25 14.24
CA LEU A 304 -2.93 -18.93 14.32
C LEU A 304 -3.99 -17.90 14.72
N CYS A 305 -3.70 -17.06 15.70
CA CYS A 305 -4.50 -15.90 16.07
C CYS A 305 -3.60 -14.66 16.09
N MET A 306 -3.99 -13.59 15.40
CA MET A 306 -3.31 -12.29 15.43
C MET A 306 -4.34 -11.18 15.63
N TYR A 307 -4.00 -10.12 16.37
CA TYR A 307 -4.90 -8.99 16.60
C TYR A 307 -4.13 -7.68 16.86
N SER A 308 -4.77 -6.56 16.53
CA SER A 308 -4.29 -5.21 16.86
C SER A 308 -4.50 -4.90 18.34
N ASP A 309 -3.83 -3.87 18.85
CA ASP A 309 -3.91 -3.50 20.26
C ASP A 309 -5.28 -2.89 20.66
N GLY A 310 -6.10 -2.54 19.67
CA GLY A 310 -7.53 -2.29 19.80
C GLY A 310 -8.31 -3.41 20.48
N ILE A 311 -7.77 -4.63 20.52
CA ILE A 311 -8.27 -5.72 21.35
C ILE A 311 -7.37 -5.85 22.59
N THR A 312 -7.97 -5.81 23.78
CA THR A 312 -7.19 -5.93 25.02
C THR A 312 -6.50 -7.30 25.12
N SER A 313 -5.30 -7.37 25.67
CA SER A 313 -4.60 -8.64 25.95
C SER A 313 -5.08 -9.37 27.21
N ARG A 314 -6.10 -8.84 27.91
CA ARG A 314 -6.60 -9.39 29.18
C ARG A 314 -7.43 -10.66 29.04
N TRP A 315 -7.85 -11.02 27.83
CA TRP A 315 -8.58 -12.26 27.60
C TRP A 315 -7.65 -13.47 27.59
N ARG A 316 -8.24 -14.62 27.85
CA ARG A 316 -7.54 -15.90 27.94
C ARG A 316 -8.04 -16.81 26.82
N ALA A 317 -7.13 -17.38 26.05
CA ALA A 317 -7.49 -18.23 24.91
C ALA A 317 -8.28 -19.46 25.37
N GLU A 318 -8.01 -19.93 26.59
CA GLU A 318 -8.66 -21.08 27.23
C GLU A 318 -10.16 -20.86 27.47
N ASN A 319 -10.63 -19.61 27.45
CA ASN A 319 -12.05 -19.27 27.63
C ASN A 319 -12.89 -19.47 26.35
N PHE A 320 -12.28 -19.82 25.23
CA PHE A 320 -12.94 -19.94 23.94
C PHE A 320 -12.94 -21.40 23.46
N ASN A 321 -14.04 -21.82 22.81
CA ASN A 321 -14.10 -23.12 22.17
C ASN A 321 -13.44 -23.04 20.78
N TRP A 322 -12.18 -23.49 20.68
CA TRP A 322 -11.43 -23.47 19.41
C TRP A 322 -11.83 -24.55 18.41
N ASN A 323 -12.81 -25.39 18.72
CA ASN A 323 -13.43 -26.29 17.73
C ASN A 323 -14.53 -25.60 16.91
N GLU A 324 -15.10 -24.51 17.42
CA GLU A 324 -16.07 -23.67 16.67
C GLU A 324 -15.41 -23.05 15.44
N PRO A 325 -16.18 -22.66 14.41
CA PRO A 325 -15.61 -21.97 13.24
C PRO A 325 -14.78 -20.74 13.64
N PRO A 326 -13.58 -20.53 13.05
CA PRO A 326 -12.73 -19.37 13.34
C PRO A 326 -13.47 -18.03 13.28
N GLN A 327 -14.41 -17.87 12.34
CA GLN A 327 -15.20 -16.65 12.18
C GLN A 327 -16.03 -16.32 13.44
N LYS A 328 -16.65 -17.34 14.06
CA LYS A 328 -17.45 -17.16 15.28
C LYS A 328 -16.59 -16.69 16.46
N ASN A 329 -15.38 -17.24 16.60
CA ASN A 329 -14.45 -16.80 17.64
C ASN A 329 -13.93 -15.38 17.37
N ALA A 330 -13.65 -15.02 16.10
CA ALA A 330 -13.23 -13.68 15.73
C ALA A 330 -14.30 -12.63 16.10
N GLU A 331 -15.57 -12.86 15.74
CA GLU A 331 -16.69 -11.98 16.07
C GLU A 331 -16.94 -11.88 17.57
N LEU A 332 -16.87 -13.01 18.28
CA LEU A 332 -17.05 -13.05 19.73
C LEU A 332 -15.94 -12.26 20.43
N ILE A 333 -14.67 -12.47 20.08
CA ILE A 333 -13.55 -11.74 20.68
C ILE A 333 -13.66 -10.25 20.38
N LEU A 334 -13.94 -9.87 19.14
CA LEU A 334 -14.10 -8.46 18.76
C LEU A 334 -15.23 -7.80 19.56
N SER A 335 -16.41 -8.42 19.65
CA SER A 335 -17.57 -7.83 20.34
C SER A 335 -17.40 -7.72 21.86
N THR A 336 -16.59 -8.58 22.47
CA THR A 336 -16.46 -8.66 23.94
C THR A 336 -15.17 -8.05 24.50
N HIS A 337 -14.11 -7.92 23.68
CA HIS A 337 -12.77 -7.51 24.13
C HIS A 337 -12.15 -6.36 23.34
N SER A 338 -12.87 -5.80 22.36
CA SER A 338 -12.43 -4.57 21.70
C SER A 338 -12.56 -3.36 22.62
N ARG A 339 -11.60 -2.46 22.53
CA ARG A 339 -11.63 -1.14 23.18
C ARG A 339 -12.61 -0.24 22.44
N LEU A 340 -13.26 0.71 23.13
CA LEU A 340 -14.20 1.65 22.48
C LEU A 340 -13.52 2.96 22.02
N ASN A 341 -12.23 3.10 22.26
CA ASN A 341 -11.43 4.26 21.93
C ASN A 341 -10.36 3.95 20.88
N ASP A 342 -10.58 2.90 20.07
CA ASP A 342 -9.61 2.42 19.10
C ASP A 342 -10.28 1.69 17.92
N ASP A 343 -9.56 1.66 16.80
CA ASP A 343 -9.76 0.68 15.74
C ASP A 343 -9.44 -0.72 16.29
N ALA A 344 -10.10 -1.78 15.83
CA ALA A 344 -9.89 -3.13 16.38
C ALA A 344 -10.04 -4.21 15.31
N THR A 345 -9.05 -5.09 15.21
CA THR A 345 -9.01 -6.16 14.21
C THR A 345 -8.44 -7.44 14.79
N ILE A 346 -9.08 -8.56 14.47
CA ILE A 346 -8.61 -9.91 14.78
C ILE A 346 -8.70 -10.80 13.55
N LEU A 347 -7.69 -11.65 13.40
CA LEU A 347 -7.57 -12.66 12.35
C LEU A 347 -7.21 -14.01 12.97
N ILE A 348 -8.01 -15.02 12.64
CA ILE A 348 -7.87 -16.39 13.11
C ILE A 348 -7.77 -17.31 11.89
N ILE A 349 -6.74 -18.14 11.82
CA ILE A 349 -6.55 -19.13 10.77
C ILE A 349 -6.32 -20.49 11.41
N ARG A 350 -7.18 -21.46 11.10
CA ARG A 350 -7.05 -22.85 11.53
C ARG A 350 -6.55 -23.71 10.38
N TYR A 351 -5.52 -24.52 10.63
CA TYR A 351 -5.11 -25.59 9.74
C TYR A 351 -5.99 -26.81 10.01
N THR A 352 -6.75 -27.27 9.01
CA THR A 352 -7.59 -28.47 9.05
C THR A 352 -6.96 -29.68 8.40
#